data_AF-A0A534RJS1-F1
#
_entry.id   AF-A0A534RJS1-F1
#
_cell.length_a   1.000
_cell.length_b   1.000
_cell.length_c   1.000
_cell.angle_alpha   90.00
_cell.angle_beta   90.00
_cell.angle_gamma   90.00
#
_symmetry.space_group_name_H-M   'P 1'
#
loop_
_entity.id
_entity.type
_entity.pdbx_description
1 polymer ?
#
loop_
_entity_poly.entity_id
_entity_poly.type
_entity_poly.pdbx_seq_one_letter_code
_entity_poly.pdbx_strand_id
1 'polypeptide(L)'
;ATTNTLLQLLVDDRYRGRMMGLNTVMFIGTAPAGSLLLGALAELMGAPTAALVYGAVTLAAAVWLGLRLRRLRVPAAARATT
;
A
#
# COMPACT_ATOMS: atom_id res chain seq x y z
N ALA A 1 3.79 7.58 6.79
CA ALA A 1 4.98 8.46 6.91
C ALA A 1 6.24 7.82 6.31
N THR A 2 6.53 6.54 6.58
CA THR A 2 7.74 5.85 6.10
C THR A 2 7.93 5.82 4.58
N THR A 3 6.86 5.65 3.79
CA THR A 3 6.92 5.57 2.33
C THR A 3 7.44 6.86 1.69
N ASN A 4 6.97 8.02 2.16
CA ASN A 4 7.39 9.33 1.65
C ASN A 4 8.87 9.60 1.96
N THR A 5 9.32 9.23 3.16
CA THR A 5 10.73 9.36 3.56
C THR A 5 11.64 8.41 2.77
N LEU A 6 11.23 7.15 2.56
CA LEU A 6 11.97 6.20 1.72
C LEU A 6 12.08 6.69 0.27
N LEU A 7 10.98 7.22 -0.28
CA LEU A 7 10.99 7.84 -1.61
C LEU A 7 11.98 9.00 -1.70
N GLN A 8 12.03 9.84 -0.66
CA GLN A 8 12.97 10.97 -0.59
C GLN A 8 14.43 10.54 -0.46
N LEU A 9 14.71 9.38 0.14
CA LEU A 9 16.07 8.85 0.29
C LEU A 9 16.57 8.08 -0.95
N LEU A 10 15.65 7.47 -1.71
CA LEU A 10 15.98 6.62 -2.86
C LEU A 10 15.98 7.38 -4.19
N VAL A 11 15.33 8.54 -4.27
CA VAL A 11 15.27 9.33 -5.50
C VAL A 11 16.38 10.38 -5.55
N ASP A 12 17.03 10.47 -6.70
CA ASP A 12 17.99 11.52 -7.03
C ASP A 12 17.33 12.91 -7.03
N ASP A 13 18.04 13.95 -6.58
CA ASP A 13 17.45 15.29 -6.31
C ASP A 13 16.78 15.90 -7.54
N ARG A 14 17.30 15.61 -8.74
CA ARG A 14 16.76 16.02 -10.04
C ARG A 14 15.38 15.44 -10.37
N TYR A 15 14.93 14.38 -9.68
CA TYR A 15 13.65 13.71 -9.94
C TYR A 15 12.65 13.81 -8.77
N ARG A 16 12.99 14.50 -7.66
CA ARG A 16 12.10 14.63 -6.50
C ARG A 16 10.71 15.15 -6.84
N GLY A 17 10.62 16.20 -7.65
CA GLY A 17 9.34 16.78 -8.07
C GLY A 17 8.48 15.79 -8.88
N ARG A 18 9.11 15.01 -9.77
CA ARG A 18 8.43 13.99 -10.58
C ARG A 18 7.98 12.79 -9.75
N MET A 19 8.80 12.33 -8.82
CA MET A 19 8.45 11.23 -7.93
C MET A 19 7.36 11.60 -6.93
N MET A 20 7.36 12.83 -6.42
CA MET A 20 6.28 13.30 -5.55
C MET A 20 4.96 13.42 -6.32
N GLY A 21 5.00 13.90 -7.57
CA GLY A 21 3.83 13.91 -8.46
C GLY A 21 3.30 12.51 -8.75
N LEU A 22 4.18 11.55 -9.05
CA LEU A 22 3.81 10.15 -9.27
C LEU A 22 3.21 9.52 -8.00
N ASN A 23 3.81 9.78 -6.83
CA ASN A 23 3.28 9.32 -5.55
C ASN A 23 1.88 9.89 -5.28
N THR A 24 1.66 11.19 -5.56
CA THR A 24 0.34 11.82 -5.44
C THR A 24 -0.67 11.18 -6.39
N VAL A 25 -0.33 10.94 -7.65
CA VAL A 25 -1.23 10.28 -8.62
C VAL A 25 -1.55 8.84 -8.19
N MET A 26 -0.55 8.08 -7.75
CA MET A 26 -0.77 6.72 -7.26
C MET A 26 -1.64 6.69 -6.00
N PHE A 27 -1.47 7.61 -5.06
CA PHE A 27 -2.18 7.57 -3.78
C PHE A 27 -3.57 8.22 -3.84
N ILE A 28 -3.67 9.40 -4.46
CA ILE A 28 -4.93 10.13 -4.57
C ILE A 28 -5.75 9.64 -5.77
N GLY A 29 -5.11 9.29 -6.88
CA GLY A 29 -5.81 8.83 -8.09
C GLY A 29 -6.43 7.44 -7.95
N THR A 30 -5.93 6.59 -7.05
CA THR A 30 -6.52 5.27 -6.79
C THR A 30 -7.68 5.30 -5.81
N ALA A 31 -7.80 6.35 -4.99
CA ALA A 31 -8.89 6.51 -4.04
C ALA A 31 -10.29 6.51 -4.69
N PRO A 32 -10.58 7.30 -5.75
CA PRO A 32 -11.89 7.28 -6.41
C PRO A 32 -12.17 5.96 -7.16
N ALA A 33 -11.13 5.29 -7.68
CA ALA A 33 -11.30 3.97 -8.30
C ALA A 33 -11.74 2.92 -7.27
N GLY A 34 -11.15 2.95 -6.07
CA GLY A 34 -11.54 2.08 -4.96
C GLY A 34 -12.96 2.36 -4.47
N SER A 35 -13.35 3.64 -4.36
CA SER A 35 -14.70 4.01 -3.91
C SER A 35 -15.79 3.64 -4.92
N LEU A 36 -15.53 3.74 -6.23
CA LEU A 36 -16.47 3.29 -7.27
C LEU A 36 -16.67 1.77 -7.23
N LEU A 37 -15.59 1.00 -7.09
CA LEU A 37 -15.68 -0.46 -6.94
C LEU A 37 -16.44 -0.85 -5.67
N LEU A 38 -16.17 -0.18 -4.56
CA LEU A 38 -16.85 -0.43 -3.30
C LEU A 38 -18.34 -0.04 -3.36
N GLY A 39 -18.66 1.10 -4.00
CA GLY A 39 -20.04 1.55 -4.21
C GLY A 39 -20.85 0.59 -5.07
N ALA A 40 -20.28 0.09 -6.17
CA ALA A 40 -20.91 -0.92 -7.02
C ALA A 40 -21.17 -2.23 -6.26
N LEU A 41 -20.21 -2.68 -5.45
CA LEU A 41 -20.39 -3.84 -4.57
C LEU A 41 -21.47 -3.60 -3.50
N ALA A 42 -21.55 -2.38 -2.97
CA ALA A 42 -22.56 -2.00 -1.98
C ALA A 42 -23.98 -1.93 -2.56
N GLU A 43 -24.15 -1.52 -3.82
CA GLU A 43 -25.45 -1.57 -4.51
C GLU A 43 -25.92 -3.02 -4.75
N LEU A 44 -25.01 -3.92 -5.10
CA LEU A 44 -25.34 -5.32 -5.40
C LEU A 44 -25.65 -6.16 -4.16
N MET A 45 -24.94 -5.92 -3.05
CA MET A 45 -24.96 -6.81 -1.89
C MET A 45 -25.39 -6.14 -0.58
N GLY A 46 -25.56 -4.82 -0.57
CA GLY A 46 -25.82 -3.99 0.60
C GLY A 46 -24.55 -3.43 1.26
N ALA A 47 -24.69 -2.29 1.94
CA ALA A 47 -23.58 -1.61 2.61
C ALA A 47 -22.79 -2.47 3.63
N PRO A 48 -23.42 -3.30 4.51
CA PRO A 48 -22.67 -4.05 5.51
C PRO A 48 -21.83 -5.19 4.92
N THR A 49 -22.30 -5.86 3.88
CA THR A 49 -21.55 -6.94 3.20
C THR A 49 -20.38 -6.37 2.39
N ALA A 50 -20.57 -5.25 1.70
CA ALA A 50 -19.50 -4.57 0.98
C ALA A 50 -18.36 -4.11 1.90
N ALA A 51 -18.70 -3.57 3.08
CA ALA A 51 -17.71 -3.20 4.09
C ALA A 51 -16.92 -4.41 4.61
N LEU A 52 -17.59 -5.54 4.87
CA LEU A 52 -16.94 -6.79 5.28
C LEU A 52 -16.00 -7.34 4.21
N VAL A 53 -16.43 -7.33 2.94
CA VAL A 53 -15.60 -7.77 1.80
C VAL A 53 -14.37 -6.88 1.68
N TYR A 54 -14.53 -5.56 1.74
CA TYR A 54 -13.41 -4.63 1.65
C TYR A 54 -12.41 -4.80 2.80
N GLY A 55 -12.91 -4.97 4.03
CA GLY A 55 -12.09 -5.29 5.20
C GLY A 55 -11.34 -6.60 5.05
N ALA A 56 -12.01 -7.65 4.57
CA ALA A 56 -11.40 -8.96 4.32
C ALA A 56 -10.30 -8.89 3.25
N VAL A 57 -10.53 -8.18 2.15
CA VAL A 57 -9.53 -7.96 1.10
C VAL A 57 -8.32 -7.21 1.66
N THR A 58 -8.54 -6.17 2.47
CA THR A 58 -7.46 -5.39 3.09
C THR A 58 -6.62 -6.26 4.05
N LEU A 59 -7.27 -7.08 4.88
CA LEU A 59 -6.61 -8.03 5.77
C LEU A 59 -5.81 -9.08 4.98
N ALA A 60 -6.41 -9.66 3.93
CA ALA A 60 -5.73 -10.63 3.08
C ALA A 60 -4.48 -10.04 2.40
N ALA A 61 -4.57 -8.80 1.90
CA ALA A 61 -3.44 -8.09 1.32
C ALA A 61 -2.34 -7.82 2.36
N ALA A 62 -2.71 -7.42 3.58
CA ALA A 62 -1.77 -7.20 4.67
C ALA A 62 -1.05 -8.50 5.09
N VAL A 63 -1.79 -9.60 5.22
CA VAL A 63 -1.21 -10.92 5.53
C VAL A 63 -0.30 -11.39 4.40
N TRP A 64 -0.75 -11.27 3.15
CA TRP A 64 0.05 -11.65 1.98
C TRP A 64 1.35 -10.87 1.91
N LEU A 65 1.30 -9.54 2.06
CA LEU A 65 2.48 -8.68 2.06
C LEU A 65 3.38 -8.99 3.26
N GLY A 66 2.81 -9.20 4.45
CA GLY A 66 3.53 -9.60 5.65
C GLY A 66 4.28 -10.92 5.46
N LEU A 67 3.65 -11.92 4.85
CA LEU A 67 4.28 -13.20 4.51
C LEU A 67 5.37 -13.04 3.45
N ARG A 68 5.15 -12.22 2.41
CA ARG A 68 6.16 -11.91 1.40
C ARG A 68 7.37 -11.20 1.99
N LEU A 69 7.15 -10.19 2.84
CA LEU A 69 8.22 -9.48 3.53
C LEU A 69 8.94 -10.35 4.54
N ARG A 70 8.26 -11.27 5.24
CA ARG A 70 8.90 -12.29 6.10
C ARG A 70 9.75 -13.27 5.29
N ARG A 71 9.32 -13.64 4.08
CA ARG A 71 10.11 -14.48 3.16
C ARG A 71 11.34 -13.76 2.61
N LEU A 72 11.26 -12.45 2.41
CA LEU A 72 12.40 -11.62 1.96
C LEU A 72 13.32 -11.20 3.12
N ARG A 73 12.80 -11.13 4.35
CA ARG A 73 13.57 -11.02 5.59
C ARG A 73 14.13 -12.39 5.99
N VAL A 74 15.01 -12.93 5.15
CA VAL A 74 16.03 -13.88 5.58
C VAL A 74 16.92 -13.12 6.59
N PRO A 75 17.24 -13.69 7.76
CA PRO A 75 17.60 -12.97 8.99
C PRO A 75 18.73 -11.95 8.81
N ALA A 76 18.41 -10.67 9.03
CA ALA A 76 19.39 -9.63 9.33
C ALA A 76 19.90 -9.74 10.79
N ALA A 77 20.23 -10.97 11.23
CA ALA A 77 20.84 -11.26 12.51
C ALA A 77 22.30 -11.71 12.27
N ALA A 78 23.14 -10.83 11.70
CA ALA A 78 24.58 -11.07 11.58
C ALA A 78 25.42 -9.79 11.37
N ARG A 79 24.97 -8.60 11.81
CA ARG A 79 25.80 -7.37 11.76
C ARG A 79 25.64 -6.49 13.01
N ALA A 80 25.60 -7.12 14.17
CA ALA A 80 25.81 -6.46 15.45
C ALA A 80 26.90 -7.24 16.19
N THR A 81 28.13 -7.21 15.67
CA THR A 81 29.38 -7.62 16.32
C THR A 81 30.52 -7.44 15.32
N THR A 82 31.11 -6.24 15.27
CA THR A 82 32.56 -5.98 15.22
C THR A 82 32.74 -4.49 15.45
#